data_AF-A0A8C5YPM5-F1
#
_entry.id   AF-A0A8C5YPM5-F1
#
_cell.length_a   1.000
_cell.length_b   1.000
_cell.length_c   1.000
_cell.angle_alpha   90.00
_cell.angle_beta   90.00
_cell.angle_gamma   90.00
#
_symmetry.space_group_name_H-M   'P 1'
#
loop_
_entity.id
_entity.type
_entity.pdbx_description
1 polymer ?
#
loop_
_entity_poly.entity_id
_entity_poly.type
_entity_poly.pdbx_seq_one_letter_code
_entity_poly.pdbx_strand_id
1 'polypeptide(L)'
;MRSLGDQVRDWHLGAQAVARGDWGSALRLFSGISEQPARIRFNVGCVHLLAGDPEAALRVTSKIGCNSTGMLVRGVKKSRWSLHRE
;
A
#
# COMPACT_ATOMS: atom_id res chain seq x y z
N MET A 1 -14.36 1.33 19.02
CA MET A 1 -13.75 2.10 17.90
C MET A 1 -12.39 2.59 18.35
N ARG A 2 -11.34 2.50 17.52
CA ARG A 2 -10.01 3.06 17.85
C ARG A 2 -10.09 4.59 17.86
N SER A 3 -9.45 5.22 18.84
CA SER A 3 -9.40 6.69 18.92
C SER A 3 -8.62 7.28 17.73
N LEU A 4 -8.78 8.58 17.48
CA LEU A 4 -7.95 9.27 16.48
C LEU A 4 -6.45 9.15 16.82
N GLY A 5 -6.09 9.23 18.11
CA GLY A 5 -4.71 9.08 18.58
C GLY A 5 -4.13 7.69 18.27
N ASP A 6 -4.93 6.63 18.46
CA ASP A 6 -4.51 5.27 18.10
C ASP A 6 -4.27 5.14 16.59
N GLN A 7 -5.14 5.74 15.77
CA GLN A 7 -5.01 5.72 14.31
C GLN A 7 -3.75 6.48 13.83
N VAL A 8 -3.43 7.62 14.45
CA VAL A 8 -2.19 8.37 14.14
C VAL A 8 -0.96 7.59 14.57
N ARG A 9 -1.00 6.92 15.73
CA ARG A 9 0.10 6.05 16.18
C ARG A 9 0.32 4.88 15.22
N ASP A 10 -0.75 4.18 14.83
CA ASP A 10 -0.67 3.07 13.88
C ASP A 10 -0.12 3.53 12.53
N TRP A 11 -0.46 4.75 12.09
CA TRP A 11 0.10 5.34 10.88
C TRP A 11 1.61 5.57 10.99
N HIS A 12 2.08 6.15 12.10
CA HIS A 12 3.50 6.37 12.33
C HIS A 12 4.29 5.07 12.39
N LEU A 13 3.78 4.07 13.14
CA LEU A 13 4.41 2.75 13.23
C LEU A 13 4.43 2.03 11.88
N GLY A 14 3.36 2.15 11.09
CA GLY A 14 3.32 1.57 9.75
C GLY A 14 4.37 2.20 8.82
N ALA A 15 4.56 3.52 8.89
CA ALA A 15 5.60 4.21 8.13
C ALA A 15 7.02 3.76 8.54
N GLN A 16 7.26 3.54 9.84
CA GLN A 16 8.54 2.99 10.32
C GLN A 16 8.76 1.56 9.82
N ALA A 17 7.72 0.72 9.79
CA ALA A 17 7.81 -0.64 9.26
C ALA A 17 8.15 -0.65 7.77
N VAL A 18 7.54 0.25 6.97
CA VAL A 18 7.90 0.47 5.57
C VAL A 18 9.37 0.86 5.42
N ALA A 19 9.86 1.79 6.23
CA ALA A 19 11.25 2.22 6.19
C ALA A 19 12.25 1.08 6.51
N ARG A 20 11.82 0.08 7.28
CA ARG A 20 12.60 -1.13 7.62
C ARG A 20 12.43 -2.27 6.61
N GLY A 21 11.56 -2.13 5.62
CA GLY A 21 11.20 -3.21 4.70
C GLY A 21 10.31 -4.29 5.31
N ASP A 22 9.72 -4.06 6.49
CA ASP A 22 8.77 -4.99 7.11
C ASP A 22 7.35 -4.75 6.57
N TRP A 23 7.12 -5.28 5.37
CA TRP A 23 5.85 -5.11 4.65
C TRP A 23 4.68 -5.76 5.39
N GLY A 24 4.91 -6.88 6.08
CA GLY A 24 3.86 -7.60 6.82
C GLY A 24 3.33 -6.80 8.00
N SER A 25 4.23 -6.22 8.79
CA SER A 25 3.84 -5.32 9.89
C SER A 25 3.18 -4.05 9.37
N ALA A 26 3.72 -3.45 8.30
CA ALA A 26 3.14 -2.27 7.67
C ALA A 26 1.69 -2.49 7.22
N LEU A 27 1.41 -3.61 6.52
CA LEU A 27 0.07 -3.96 6.07
C LEU A 27 -0.91 -4.20 7.22
N ARG A 28 -0.46 -4.87 8.28
CA ARG A 28 -1.28 -5.12 9.48
C ARG A 28 -1.66 -3.81 10.17
N LEU A 29 -0.72 -2.88 10.29
CA LEU A 29 -0.94 -1.58 10.94
C LEU A 29 -1.91 -0.70 10.14
N PHE A 30 -1.69 -0.56 8.82
CA PHE A 30 -2.55 0.27 7.98
C PHE A 30 -3.96 -0.32 7.80
N SER A 31 -4.09 -1.65 7.73
CA SER A 31 -5.39 -2.32 7.60
C SER A 31 -6.24 -2.22 8.88
N GLY A 32 -5.64 -1.93 10.03
CA GLY A 32 -6.33 -1.71 11.30
C GLY A 32 -7.03 -0.35 11.42
N ILE A 33 -6.79 0.58 10.48
CA ILE A 33 -7.43 1.89 10.43
C ILE A 33 -8.79 1.71 9.76
N SER A 34 -9.89 1.88 10.50
CA SER A 34 -11.25 1.54 10.04
C SER A 34 -11.78 2.49 8.96
N GLU A 35 -11.63 3.80 9.17
CA GLU A 35 -11.93 4.82 8.17
C GLU A 35 -10.62 5.15 7.45
N GLN A 36 -10.32 4.44 6.37
CA GLN A 36 -9.13 4.73 5.56
C GLN A 36 -9.47 5.84 4.56
N PRO A 37 -9.13 7.12 4.81
CA PRO A 37 -9.20 8.12 3.76
C PRO A 37 -8.34 7.69 2.57
N ALA A 38 -8.62 8.23 1.38
CA ALA A 38 -7.93 7.89 0.13
C ALA A 38 -6.40 7.81 0.26
N ARG A 39 -5.79 8.71 1.05
CA ARG A 39 -4.35 8.72 1.38
C ARG A 39 -3.84 7.43 2.04
N ILE A 40 -4.63 6.81 2.92
CA ILE A 40 -4.24 5.57 3.60
C ILE A 40 -4.31 4.40 2.63
N ARG A 41 -5.38 4.30 1.84
CA ARG A 41 -5.51 3.26 0.82
C ARG A 41 -4.40 3.35 -0.24
N PHE A 42 -3.98 4.57 -0.59
CA PHE A 42 -2.84 4.78 -1.48
C PHE A 42 -1.55 4.21 -0.87
N ASN A 43 -1.24 4.55 0.38
CA ASN A 43 -0.08 4.01 1.09
C ASN A 43 -0.12 2.47 1.19
N VAL A 44 -1.27 1.87 1.49
CA VAL A 44 -1.45 0.41 1.50
C VAL A 44 -1.17 -0.18 0.12
N GLY A 45 -1.66 0.46 -0.96
CA GLY A 45 -1.35 0.08 -2.33
C GLY A 45 0.15 0.09 -2.62
N CYS A 46 0.86 1.14 -2.20
CA CYS A 46 2.32 1.24 -2.33
C CYS A 46 3.05 0.14 -1.56
N VAL A 47 2.64 -0.20 -0.33
CA VAL A 47 3.24 -1.29 0.43
C VAL A 47 3.03 -2.63 -0.28
N HIS A 48 1.86 -2.89 -0.84
CA HIS A 48 1.64 -4.10 -1.64
C HIS A 48 2.53 -4.16 -2.89
N LEU A 49 2.78 -3.03 -3.57
CA LEU A 49 3.72 -2.98 -4.69
C LEU A 49 5.16 -3.30 -4.24
N LEU A 50 5.60 -2.70 -3.13
CA LEU A 50 6.93 -2.94 -2.56
C LEU A 50 7.10 -4.39 -2.07
N ALA A 51 6.02 -4.99 -1.55
CA ALA A 51 5.96 -6.39 -1.16
C ALA A 51 5.88 -7.37 -2.35
N GLY A 52 5.79 -6.87 -3.58
CA GLY A 52 5.71 -7.70 -4.78
C GLY A 52 4.33 -8.30 -5.06
N ASP A 53 3.26 -7.76 -4.46
CA ASP A 53 1.86 -8.15 -4.67
C ASP A 53 1.06 -7.06 -5.42
N PRO A 54 1.25 -6.94 -6.75
CA PRO A 54 0.59 -5.91 -7.55
C PRO A 54 -0.92 -6.10 -7.68
N GLU A 55 -1.43 -7.32 -7.52
CA GLU A 55 -2.87 -7.58 -7.59
C GLU A 55 -3.58 -7.10 -6.33
N ALA A 56 -2.99 -7.30 -5.15
CA ALA A 56 -3.50 -6.67 -3.93
C ALA A 56 -3.42 -5.15 -3.98
N ALA A 57 -2.32 -4.61 -4.51
CA ALA A 57 -2.18 -3.17 -4.71
C ALA A 57 -3.33 -2.60 -5.55
N LEU A 58 -3.65 -3.24 -6.69
CA LEU A 58 -4.73 -2.85 -7.59
C LEU A 58 -6.11 -2.92 -6.91
N ARG A 59 -6.38 -3.97 -6.12
CA ARG A 59 -7.67 -4.13 -5.41
C ARG A 59 -7.91 -3.04 -4.38
N VAL A 60 -6.89 -2.60 -3.67
CA VAL A 60 -7.02 -1.55 -2.64
C VAL A 60 -7.19 -0.17 -3.29
N THR A 61 -6.49 0.05 -4.40
CA THR A 61 -6.44 1.35 -5.07
C THR A 61 -7.58 1.59 -6.06
N SER A 62 -8.17 0.54 -6.64
CA SER A 62 -9.40 0.65 -7.45
C SER A 62 -10.59 1.21 -6.65
N LYS A 63 -10.61 0.96 -5.33
CA LYS A 63 -11.61 1.51 -4.39
C LYS A 63 -11.43 3.01 -4.12
N ILE A 64 -10.35 3.63 -4.60
CA ILE A 64 -10.07 5.07 -4.43
C ILE A 64 -10.64 5.89 -5.60
N GLY A 65 -11.17 5.24 -6.65
CA GLY A 65 -11.76 5.93 -7.81
C GLY A 65 -10.76 6.78 -8.62
N CYS A 66 -9.45 6.57 -8.42
CA CYS A 66 -8.42 7.40 -9.01
C CYS A 66 -7.87 6.76 -10.30
N ASN A 67 -8.10 7.40 -11.45
CA ASN A 67 -7.67 6.95 -12.78
C ASN A 67 -6.13 6.81 -12.92
N SER A 68 -5.35 7.48 -12.06
CA SER A 68 -3.88 7.44 -12.00
C SER A 68 -3.32 6.06 -11.59
N THR A 69 -4.16 5.24 -10.96
CA THR A 69 -3.81 3.92 -10.44
C THR A 69 -3.45 2.91 -11.53
N GLY A 70 -4.09 3.02 -12.69
CA GLY A 70 -3.80 2.16 -13.84
C GLY A 70 -2.37 2.34 -14.38
N MET A 71 -1.78 3.53 -14.21
CA MET A 71 -0.41 3.81 -14.68
C MET A 71 0.65 3.22 -13.74
N LEU A 72 0.45 3.27 -12.42
CA LEU A 72 1.38 2.70 -11.44
C LEU A 72 1.46 1.17 -11.55
N VAL A 73 0.32 0.48 -11.62
CA VAL A 73 0.29 -0.99 -11.72
C VAL A 73 0.80 -1.47 -13.10
N ARG A 74 0.46 -0.77 -14.19
CA ARG A 74 1.01 -1.08 -15.52
C ARG A 74 2.51 -0.83 -15.62
N GLY A 75 3.02 0.21 -14.94
CA GLY A 75 4.44 0.49 -14.84
C GLY A 75 5.21 -0.66 -14.19
N VAL A 76 4.77 -1.11 -13.01
CA VAL A 76 5.43 -2.22 -12.27
C VAL A 76 5.37 -3.54 -13.04
N LYS A 77 4.24 -3.86 -13.70
CA LYS A 77 4.17 -5.05 -14.57
C LYS A 77 5.22 -4.95 -15.68
N LYS A 78 5.36 -3.81 -16.35
CA LYS A 78 6.34 -3.62 -17.45
C LYS A 78 7.80 -3.74 -16.96
N SER A 79 8.12 -3.23 -15.77
CA SER A 79 9.46 -3.34 -15.18
C SER A 79 9.83 -4.79 -14.80
N ARG A 80 8.87 -5.57 -14.28
CA ARG A 80 9.10 -6.97 -13.90
C ARG A 80 9.29 -7.89 -15.11
N TRP A 81 8.62 -7.62 -16.24
CA TRP A 81 8.86 -8.33 -17.50
C TRP A 81 10.24 -8.04 -18.10
N SER A 82 10.85 -6.89 -17.81
CA SER A 82 12.19 -6.54 -18.30
C SER A 82 13.31 -7.23 -17.50
N LEU A 83 13.08 -7.54 -16.22
CA LEU A 83 14.04 -8.21 -15.31
C LEU A 83 14.04 -9.74 -15.41
N HIS A 84 13.15 -10.34 -16.21
CA HIS A 84 13.11 -11.79 -16.47
C HIS A 84 13.51 -12.14 -17.91
N ARG A 85 14.09 -11.18 -18.62
CA ARG A 85 14.59 -11.34 -19.99
C ARG A 85 16.04 -10.88 -20.08
N GLU A 86 16.88 -11.43 -19.19
CA GLU A 86 18.35 -11.49 -19.33
C GLU A 86 18.78 -12.92 -19.01
#